data_AF-A0A258VTM9-F1
#
_entry.id   AF-A0A258VTM9-F1
#
_cell.length_a   1.000
_cell.length_b   1.000
_cell.length_c   1.000
_cell.angle_alpha   90.00
_cell.angle_beta   90.00
_cell.angle_gamma   90.00
#
_symmetry.space_group_name_H-M   'P 1'
#
loop_
_entity.id
_entity.type
_entity.pdbx_description
1 polymer ?
#
loop_
_entity_poly.entity_id
_entity_poly.type
_entity_poly.pdbx_seq_one_letter_code
_entity_poly.pdbx_strand_id
1 'polypeptide(L)'
;MDMINDSEKSANKVGNRAISSVRLTYEAQVNVIKVQIGDLESIRSSLGLSQRKMAQLLLVDPSSWSRWTQKGDDVPPHIYRALQWYMILQEKIPGLNASYFLQKDITSLKKDIEATLTKRMDELVYNSASENDRFEGEIIDLKQKLKNAEDAHSLLFKRLKRLYLVIFLACLASTLVFLL
;
A
#
# COMPACT_ATOMS: atom_id res chain seq x y z
N MET A 1 -3.13 45.62 -66.39
CA MET A 1 -3.94 44.71 -65.56
C MET A 1 -3.34 43.35 -65.77
N ASP A 2 -2.57 42.86 -64.80
CA ASP A 2 -2.34 41.44 -64.54
C ASP A 2 -1.58 41.35 -63.22
N MET A 3 -2.34 40.96 -62.19
CA MET A 3 -1.89 40.79 -60.83
C MET A 3 -1.17 39.44 -60.73
N ILE A 4 0.16 39.46 -60.60
CA ILE A 4 0.92 38.28 -60.20
C ILE A 4 1.12 38.34 -58.69
N ASN A 5 0.07 37.85 -58.03
CA ASN A 5 -0.02 37.17 -56.75
C ASN A 5 1.25 37.07 -55.86
N ASP A 6 1.39 37.99 -54.90
CA ASP A 6 2.33 37.98 -53.77
C ASP A 6 1.99 36.93 -52.67
N SER A 7 1.39 35.78 -53.01
CA SER A 7 0.84 34.86 -52.01
C SER A 7 1.79 33.79 -51.47
N GLU A 8 3.10 33.84 -51.71
CA GLU A 8 4.06 32.88 -51.12
C GLU A 8 4.73 33.39 -49.83
N LYS A 9 3.99 34.17 -49.04
CA LYS A 9 4.40 34.56 -47.69
C LYS A 9 4.03 33.46 -46.70
N SER A 10 5.07 32.88 -46.08
CA SER A 10 5.05 32.09 -44.84
C SER A 10 4.72 30.59 -44.91
N ALA A 11 5.54 29.82 -45.65
CA ALA A 11 5.90 28.49 -45.17
C ALA A 11 6.75 28.67 -43.90
N ASN A 12 6.09 28.72 -42.73
CA ASN A 12 6.70 28.81 -41.41
C ASN A 12 7.51 27.54 -41.16
N LYS A 13 8.77 27.54 -41.60
CA LYS A 13 9.76 26.50 -41.37
C LYS A 13 9.96 26.44 -39.85
N VAL A 14 9.33 25.47 -39.19
CA VAL A 14 9.54 25.17 -37.77
C VAL A 14 11.03 24.92 -37.60
N GLY A 15 11.75 25.94 -37.15
CA GLY A 15 13.19 25.85 -36.98
C GLY A 15 13.49 24.77 -35.96
N ASN A 16 14.34 23.81 -36.33
CA ASN A 16 15.02 22.88 -35.43
C ASN A 16 15.90 23.67 -34.45
N ARG A 17 15.29 24.38 -33.50
CA ARG A 17 16.00 24.88 -32.33
C ARG A 17 16.39 23.67 -31.52
N ALA A 18 17.69 23.49 -31.31
CA ALA A 18 18.20 22.48 -30.40
C ALA A 18 17.51 22.64 -29.03
N ILE A 19 16.79 21.60 -28.62
CA ILE A 19 16.14 21.53 -27.32
C ILE A 19 17.26 21.39 -26.28
N SER A 20 17.19 22.16 -25.19
CA SER A 20 18.20 22.05 -24.13
C SER A 20 18.10 20.69 -23.45
N SER A 21 19.25 20.13 -23.03
CA SER A 21 19.29 18.87 -22.27
C SER A 21 18.44 18.91 -21.00
N VAL A 22 18.36 20.08 -20.37
CA VAL A 22 17.51 20.33 -19.19
C VAL A 22 16.04 20.16 -19.53
N ARG A 23 15.57 20.73 -20.65
CA ARG A 23 14.19 20.61 -21.09
C ARG A 23 13.82 19.15 -21.39
N LEU A 24 14.69 18.41 -22.08
CA LEU A 24 14.49 16.98 -22.33
C LEU A 24 14.36 16.18 -21.03
N THR A 25 15.18 16.50 -20.03
CA THR A 25 15.14 15.84 -18.72
C THR A 25 13.80 16.10 -18.00
N TYR A 26 13.32 17.34 -18.07
CA TYR A 26 12.05 17.74 -17.47
C TYR A 26 10.85 17.09 -18.16
N GLU A 27 10.83 17.07 -19.49
CA GLU A 27 9.77 16.41 -20.26
C GLU A 27 9.74 14.90 -19.95
N ALA A 28 10.91 14.26 -19.88
CA ALA A 28 11.00 12.85 -19.50
C ALA A 28 10.44 12.59 -18.09
N GLN A 29 10.79 13.42 -17.10
CA GLN A 29 10.27 13.30 -15.73
C GLN A 29 8.74 13.44 -15.69
N VAL A 30 8.20 14.43 -16.39
CA VAL A 30 6.75 14.65 -16.47
C VAL A 30 6.05 13.45 -17.12
N ASN A 31 6.62 12.90 -18.20
CA ASN A 31 6.03 11.74 -18.87
C ASN A 31 5.99 10.50 -17.97
N VAL A 32 7.05 10.25 -17.19
CA VAL A 32 7.06 9.15 -16.21
C VAL A 32 5.96 9.35 -15.15
N ILE A 33 5.83 10.57 -14.62
CA ILE A 33 4.81 10.87 -13.61
C ILE A 33 3.40 10.71 -14.21
N LYS A 34 3.16 11.21 -15.42
CA LYS A 34 1.87 11.06 -16.12
C LYS A 34 1.47 9.60 -16.29
N VAL A 35 2.40 8.71 -16.62
CA VAL A 35 2.13 7.27 -16.72
C VAL A 35 1.70 6.68 -15.37
N GLN A 36 2.24 7.20 -14.26
CA GLN A 36 1.95 6.70 -12.91
C GLN A 36 0.61 7.22 -12.35
N ILE A 37 0.34 8.52 -12.48
CA ILE A 37 -0.81 9.17 -11.79
C ILE A 37 -1.87 9.74 -12.75
N GLY A 38 -1.59 9.76 -14.06
CA GLY A 38 -2.45 10.32 -15.10
C GLY A 38 -2.15 11.78 -15.45
N ASP A 39 -3.00 12.34 -16.31
CA ASP A 39 -2.96 13.74 -16.72
C ASP A 39 -3.64 14.67 -15.69
N LEU A 40 -3.38 15.98 -15.80
CA LEU A 40 -3.96 16.98 -14.88
C LEU A 40 -5.49 16.86 -14.73
N GLU A 41 -6.22 16.66 -15.82
CA GLU A 41 -7.68 16.59 -15.77
C GLU A 41 -8.21 15.25 -15.28
N SER A 42 -7.50 14.14 -15.51
CA SER A 42 -7.85 12.87 -14.90
C SER A 42 -7.63 12.91 -13.39
N ILE A 43 -6.53 13.49 -12.92
CA ILE A 43 -6.24 13.64 -11.48
C ILE A 43 -7.26 14.58 -10.82
N ARG A 44 -7.62 15.69 -11.46
CA ARG A 44 -8.67 16.57 -10.92
C ARG A 44 -10.00 15.82 -10.78
N SER A 45 -10.35 15.03 -11.78
CA SER A 45 -11.60 14.29 -11.81
C SER A 45 -11.61 13.17 -10.77
N SER A 46 -10.50 12.46 -10.55
CA SER A 46 -10.38 11.44 -9.49
C SER A 46 -10.51 12.05 -8.09
N LEU A 47 -10.02 13.27 -7.89
CA LEU A 47 -10.18 14.01 -6.63
C LEU A 47 -11.56 14.67 -6.46
N GLY A 48 -12.41 14.67 -7.50
CA GLY A 48 -13.72 15.31 -7.46
C GLY A 48 -13.66 16.84 -7.26
N LEU A 49 -12.55 17.48 -7.64
CA LEU A 49 -12.35 18.91 -7.43
C LEU A 49 -12.76 19.74 -8.66
N SER A 50 -13.20 20.98 -8.44
CA SER A 50 -13.32 21.96 -9.51
C SER A 50 -11.93 22.49 -9.89
N GLN A 51 -11.77 23.02 -11.11
CA GLN A 51 -10.49 23.59 -11.57
C GLN A 51 -9.98 24.68 -10.63
N ARG A 52 -10.88 25.53 -10.12
CA ARG A 52 -10.54 26.57 -9.14
C ARG A 52 -10.02 26.00 -7.83
N LYS A 53 -10.64 24.93 -7.30
CA LYS A 53 -10.18 24.26 -6.07
C LYS A 53 -8.85 23.55 -6.30
N MET A 54 -8.64 22.98 -7.47
CA MET A 54 -7.37 22.34 -7.84
C MET A 54 -6.23 23.34 -7.92
N ALA A 55 -6.47 24.50 -8.53
CA ALA A 55 -5.51 25.61 -8.56
C ALA A 55 -5.18 26.12 -7.13
N GLN A 56 -6.19 26.22 -6.26
CA GLN A 56 -5.98 26.56 -4.84
C GLN A 56 -5.15 25.51 -4.11
N LEU A 57 -5.43 24.22 -4.31
CA LEU A 57 -4.68 23.11 -3.70
C LEU A 57 -3.20 23.16 -4.09
N LEU A 58 -2.92 23.49 -5.34
CA LEU A 58 -1.57 23.61 -5.89
C LEU A 58 -0.92 24.98 -5.65
N LEU A 59 -1.63 25.91 -5.01
CA LEU A 59 -1.19 27.28 -4.75
C LEU A 59 -0.81 28.04 -6.04
N VAL A 60 -1.56 27.81 -7.13
CA VAL A 60 -1.37 28.47 -8.42
C VAL A 60 -2.59 29.31 -8.82
N ASP A 61 -2.38 30.24 -9.73
CA ASP A 61 -3.47 31.05 -10.25
C ASP A 61 -4.42 30.22 -11.14
N PRO A 62 -5.76 30.36 -11.00
CA PRO A 62 -6.73 29.62 -11.82
C PRO A 62 -6.53 29.77 -13.33
N SER A 63 -6.03 30.92 -13.80
CA SER A 63 -5.76 31.12 -15.23
C SER A 63 -4.61 30.25 -15.74
N SER A 64 -3.65 29.91 -14.87
CA SER A 64 -2.54 29.00 -15.22
C SER A 64 -3.06 27.60 -15.50
N TRP A 65 -3.98 27.11 -14.67
CA TRP A 65 -4.63 25.81 -14.88
C TRP A 65 -5.31 25.74 -16.24
N SER A 66 -6.15 26.74 -16.58
CA SER A 66 -6.85 26.78 -17.87
C SER A 66 -5.90 26.82 -19.07
N ARG A 67 -4.77 27.51 -18.96
CA ARG A 67 -3.75 27.56 -20.03
C ARG A 67 -3.14 26.20 -20.28
N TRP A 68 -2.78 25.49 -19.22
CA TRP A 68 -2.20 24.16 -19.30
C TRP A 68 -3.14 23.12 -19.91
N THR A 69 -4.44 23.22 -19.61
CA THR A 69 -5.42 22.23 -20.08
C THR A 69 -5.98 22.52 -21.47
N GLN A 70 -6.08 23.80 -21.89
CA GLN A 70 -6.62 24.17 -23.21
C GLN A 70 -5.61 24.03 -24.36
N LYS A 71 -4.35 24.41 -24.13
CA LYS A 71 -3.33 24.42 -25.20
C LYS A 71 -2.54 23.12 -25.31
N GLY A 72 -2.74 22.19 -24.37
CA GLY A 72 -1.93 20.98 -24.26
C GLY A 72 -0.45 21.26 -23.93
N ASP A 73 -0.14 22.48 -23.48
CA ASP A 73 1.22 23.01 -23.37
C ASP A 73 1.79 22.98 -21.95
N ASP A 74 3.07 22.59 -21.88
CA ASP A 74 4.14 22.92 -20.92
C ASP A 74 3.72 23.22 -19.46
N VAL A 75 3.01 22.25 -18.86
CA VAL A 75 2.83 22.22 -17.41
C VAL A 75 4.22 22.17 -16.76
N PRO A 76 4.54 23.08 -15.83
CA PRO A 76 5.83 23.05 -15.16
C PRO A 76 6.04 21.71 -14.42
N PRO A 77 7.23 21.10 -14.49
CA PRO A 77 7.48 19.78 -13.89
C PRO A 77 7.17 19.70 -12.39
N HIS A 78 7.38 20.81 -11.68
CA HIS A 78 7.11 20.88 -10.24
C HIS A 78 5.61 20.70 -9.91
N ILE A 79 4.70 21.02 -10.83
CA ILE A 79 3.26 20.83 -10.64
C ILE A 79 2.91 19.34 -10.59
N TYR A 80 3.41 18.58 -11.57
CA TYR A 80 3.26 17.12 -11.56
C TYR A 80 3.91 16.48 -10.35
N ARG A 81 5.07 16.99 -9.93
CA ARG A 81 5.76 16.49 -8.73
C ARG A 81 4.98 16.79 -7.45
N ALA A 82 4.39 17.97 -7.32
CA ALA A 82 3.52 18.31 -6.20
C ALA A 82 2.29 17.41 -6.16
N LEU A 83 1.67 17.12 -7.31
CA LEU A 83 0.55 16.17 -7.39
C LEU A 83 0.96 14.76 -7.00
N GLN A 84 2.12 14.28 -7.46
CA GLN A 84 2.66 12.99 -7.07
C GLN A 84 2.83 12.89 -5.54
N TRP A 85 3.40 13.93 -4.92
CA TRP A 85 3.56 13.98 -3.47
C TRP A 85 2.23 14.00 -2.73
N TYR A 86 1.27 14.77 -3.23
CA TYR A 86 -0.07 14.83 -2.65
C TYR A 86 -0.77 13.46 -2.68
N MET A 87 -0.69 12.73 -3.81
CA MET A 87 -1.26 11.38 -3.93
C MET A 87 -0.62 10.41 -2.94
N ILE A 88 0.72 10.41 -2.84
CA ILE A 88 1.45 9.58 -1.87
C ILE A 88 1.03 9.91 -0.43
N LEU A 89 0.88 11.20 -0.10
CA LEU A 89 0.43 11.63 1.22
C LEU A 89 -0.98 11.14 1.54
N GLN A 90 -1.89 11.19 0.57
CA GLN A 90 -3.26 10.69 0.73
C GLN A 90 -3.31 9.17 0.98
N GLU A 91 -2.42 8.40 0.34
CA GLU A 91 -2.30 6.96 0.60
C GLU A 91 -1.76 6.65 2.00
N LYS A 92 -0.77 7.43 2.46
CA LYS A 92 -0.11 7.21 3.77
C LYS A 92 -0.93 7.72 4.95
N ILE A 93 -1.70 8.78 4.77
CA ILE A 93 -2.49 9.43 5.82
C ILE A 93 -3.98 9.28 5.48
N PRO A 94 -4.64 8.22 5.99
CA PRO A 94 -6.06 7.99 5.72
C PRO A 94 -6.91 9.14 6.28
N GLY A 95 -7.83 9.67 5.48
CA GLY A 95 -8.66 10.81 5.85
C GLY A 95 -8.05 12.18 5.51
N LEU A 96 -6.78 12.23 5.08
CA LEU A 96 -6.21 13.44 4.48
C LEU A 96 -6.83 13.65 3.09
N ASN A 97 -7.85 14.49 3.01
CA ASN A 97 -8.52 14.85 1.77
C ASN A 97 -8.16 16.28 1.36
N ALA A 98 -8.52 16.67 0.13
CA ALA A 98 -8.28 18.02 -0.37
C ALA A 98 -8.96 19.10 0.49
N SER A 99 -10.05 18.76 1.18
CA SER A 99 -10.73 19.67 2.09
C SER A 99 -9.82 20.14 3.22
N TYR A 100 -8.83 19.35 3.65
CA TYR A 100 -7.80 19.78 4.61
C TYR A 100 -7.07 21.05 4.20
N PHE A 101 -6.68 21.12 2.94
CA PHE A 101 -5.90 22.22 2.41
C PHE A 101 -6.78 23.40 1.96
N LEU A 102 -8.06 23.12 1.66
CA LEU A 102 -8.98 24.09 1.07
C LEU A 102 -9.93 24.74 2.09
N GLN A 103 -10.21 24.10 3.21
CA GLN A 103 -11.10 24.63 4.25
C GLN A 103 -10.34 25.61 5.15
N LYS A 104 -11.00 26.72 5.50
CA LYS A 104 -10.50 27.66 6.53
C LYS A 104 -10.71 27.12 7.95
N ASP A 105 -11.73 26.31 8.15
CA ASP A 105 -12.12 25.81 9.47
C ASP A 105 -11.52 24.43 9.73
N ILE A 106 -10.37 24.44 10.40
CA ILE A 106 -9.57 23.25 10.75
C ILE A 106 -10.31 22.32 11.75
N THR A 107 -11.32 22.84 12.45
CA THR A 107 -11.98 22.17 13.59
C THR A 107 -12.88 21.01 13.19
N SER A 108 -13.72 21.18 12.17
CA SER A 108 -14.60 20.12 11.67
C SER A 108 -13.81 18.94 11.12
N LEU A 109 -12.68 19.23 10.47
CA LEU A 109 -11.85 18.20 9.87
C LEU A 109 -11.05 17.40 10.88
N LYS A 110 -10.54 18.04 11.95
CA LYS A 110 -9.92 17.30 13.06
C LYS A 110 -10.87 16.25 13.61
N LYS A 111 -12.14 16.60 13.76
CA LYS A 111 -13.19 15.67 14.21
C LYS A 111 -13.37 14.49 13.25
N ASP A 112 -13.37 14.72 11.94
CA ASP A 112 -13.51 13.65 10.94
C ASP A 112 -12.30 12.70 10.91
N ILE A 113 -11.08 13.26 11.06
CA ILE A 113 -9.84 12.48 11.16
C ILE A 113 -9.85 11.65 12.44
N GLU A 114 -10.18 12.26 13.57
CA GLU A 114 -10.30 11.57 14.85
C GLU A 114 -11.32 10.44 14.77
N ALA A 115 -12.52 10.69 14.21
CA ALA A 115 -13.53 9.65 14.02
C ALA A 115 -13.04 8.47 13.16
N THR A 116 -12.28 8.77 12.09
CA THR A 116 -11.71 7.75 11.20
C THR A 116 -10.61 6.93 11.90
N LEU A 117 -9.76 7.60 12.68
CA LEU A 117 -8.70 6.96 13.47
C LEU A 117 -9.29 6.06 14.55
N THR A 118 -10.29 6.54 15.29
CA THR A 118 -10.98 5.75 16.32
C THR A 118 -11.61 4.51 15.72
N LYS A 119 -12.32 4.64 14.58
CA LYS A 119 -12.92 3.49 13.89
C LYS A 119 -11.89 2.43 13.49
N ARG A 120 -10.73 2.84 12.96
CA ARG A 120 -9.64 1.89 12.64
C ARG A 120 -9.03 1.25 13.88
N MET A 121 -8.90 2.01 14.96
CA MET A 121 -8.41 1.50 16.24
C MET A 121 -9.36 0.41 16.77
N ASP A 122 -10.66 0.66 16.76
CA ASP A 122 -11.68 -0.29 17.21
C ASP A 122 -11.66 -1.57 16.37
N GLU A 123 -11.51 -1.44 15.04
CA GLU A 123 -11.39 -2.58 14.13
C GLU A 123 -10.13 -3.41 14.40
N LEU A 124 -8.99 -2.77 14.68
CA LEU A 124 -7.74 -3.46 15.04
C LEU A 124 -7.86 -4.16 16.40
N VAL A 125 -8.51 -3.53 17.38
CA VAL A 125 -8.75 -4.12 18.70
C VAL A 125 -9.69 -5.32 18.57
N TYR A 126 -10.75 -5.21 17.78
CA TYR A 126 -11.66 -6.32 17.53
C TYR A 126 -10.98 -7.51 16.84
N ASN A 127 -10.23 -7.23 15.77
CA ASN A 127 -9.52 -8.28 15.02
C ASN A 127 -8.46 -8.96 15.89
N SER A 128 -7.67 -8.20 16.66
CA SER A 128 -6.66 -8.76 17.56
C SER A 128 -7.26 -9.57 18.71
N ALA A 129 -8.40 -9.14 19.27
CA ALA A 129 -9.12 -9.92 20.28
C ALA A 129 -9.61 -11.26 19.69
N SER A 130 -10.21 -11.24 18.50
CA SER A 130 -10.67 -12.46 17.83
C SER A 130 -9.53 -13.42 17.48
N GLU A 131 -8.37 -12.90 17.06
CA GLU A 131 -7.20 -13.73 16.78
C GLU A 131 -6.62 -14.34 18.06
N ASN A 132 -6.57 -13.58 19.16
CA ASN A 132 -6.14 -14.10 20.46
C ASN A 132 -7.03 -15.25 20.95
N ASP A 133 -8.35 -15.12 20.83
CA ASP A 133 -9.28 -16.18 21.21
C ASP A 133 -9.05 -17.45 20.38
N ARG A 134 -8.76 -17.29 19.07
CA ARG A 134 -8.41 -18.41 18.20
C ARG A 134 -7.11 -19.08 18.64
N PHE A 135 -6.07 -18.29 18.93
CA PHE A 135 -4.79 -18.82 19.37
C PHE A 135 -4.86 -19.50 20.73
N GLU A 136 -5.64 -18.97 21.67
CA GLU A 136 -5.90 -19.63 22.95
C GLU A 136 -6.56 -21.00 22.76
N GLY A 137 -7.55 -21.09 21.85
CA GLY A 137 -8.16 -22.37 21.47
C GLY A 137 -7.15 -23.38 20.90
N GLU A 138 -6.29 -22.93 19.99
CA GLU A 138 -5.22 -23.77 19.41
C GLU A 138 -4.20 -24.22 20.47
N ILE A 139 -3.81 -23.33 21.40
CA ILE A 139 -2.90 -23.65 22.50
C ILE A 139 -3.51 -24.72 23.42
N ILE A 140 -4.80 -24.61 23.74
CA ILE A 140 -5.51 -25.59 24.56
C ILE A 140 -5.53 -26.96 23.86
N ASP A 141 -5.86 -27.02 22.58
CA ASP A 141 -5.87 -28.25 21.80
C ASP A 141 -4.47 -28.89 21.71
N LEU A 142 -3.44 -28.08 21.44
CA LEU A 142 -2.06 -28.55 21.38
C LEU A 142 -1.57 -29.08 22.74
N LYS A 143 -1.90 -28.40 23.85
CA LYS A 143 -1.61 -28.90 25.21
C LYS A 143 -2.28 -30.23 25.49
N GLN A 144 -3.53 -30.41 25.05
CA GLN A 144 -4.23 -31.67 25.21
C GLN A 144 -3.59 -32.79 24.38
N LYS A 145 -3.21 -32.51 23.13
CA LYS A 145 -2.50 -33.47 22.27
C LYS A 145 -1.15 -33.87 22.85
N LEU A 146 -0.38 -32.90 23.39
CA LEU A 146 0.89 -33.16 24.06
C LEU A 146 0.69 -34.10 25.25
N LYS A 147 -0.29 -33.81 26.12
CA LYS A 147 -0.62 -34.64 27.28
C LYS A 147 -1.00 -36.06 26.90
N ASN A 148 -1.84 -36.21 25.88
CA ASN A 148 -2.26 -37.53 25.38
C ASN A 148 -1.04 -38.33 24.83
N ALA A 149 -0.11 -37.66 24.16
CA ALA A 149 1.12 -38.29 23.68
C ALA A 149 2.05 -38.71 24.83
N GLU A 150 2.22 -37.86 25.85
CA GLU A 150 2.98 -38.19 27.08
C GLU A 150 2.39 -39.40 27.81
N ASP A 151 1.06 -39.45 27.96
CA ASP A 151 0.35 -40.57 28.57
C ASP A 151 0.58 -41.87 27.78
N ALA A 152 0.51 -41.81 26.44
CA ALA A 152 0.79 -42.95 25.57
C ALA A 152 2.24 -43.44 25.69
N HIS A 153 3.22 -42.54 25.72
CA HIS A 153 4.62 -42.87 25.97
C HIS A 153 4.81 -43.54 27.33
N SER A 154 4.15 -43.05 28.38
CA SER A 154 4.22 -43.63 29.73
C SER A 154 3.68 -45.07 29.77
N LEU A 155 2.60 -45.34 29.03
CA LEU A 155 1.99 -46.66 28.91
C LEU A 155 2.89 -47.64 28.17
N LEU A 156 3.47 -47.21 27.05
CA LEU A 156 4.43 -48.01 26.29
C LEU A 156 5.65 -48.36 27.15
N PHE A 157 6.21 -47.40 27.88
CA PHE A 157 7.34 -47.64 28.77
C PHE A 157 7.02 -48.62 29.90
N LYS A 158 5.82 -48.54 30.49
CA LYS A 158 5.33 -49.52 31.48
C LYS A 158 5.20 -50.92 30.89
N ARG A 159 4.64 -51.05 29.67
CA ARG A 159 4.51 -52.34 28.97
C ARG A 159 5.88 -52.93 28.64
N LEU A 160 6.81 -52.11 28.16
CA LEU A 160 8.17 -52.52 27.83
C LEU A 160 8.92 -53.04 29.07
N LYS A 161 8.82 -52.33 30.20
CA LYS A 161 9.38 -52.77 31.49
C LYS A 161 8.83 -54.12 31.94
N ARG A 162 7.51 -54.34 31.80
CA ARG A 162 6.89 -55.63 32.15
C ARG A 162 7.41 -56.76 31.25
N LEU A 163 7.49 -56.54 29.94
CA LEU A 163 8.03 -57.52 29.00
C LEU A 163 9.50 -57.84 29.30
N TYR A 164 10.32 -56.81 29.52
CA TYR A 164 11.72 -56.99 29.89
C TYR A 164 11.88 -57.84 31.16
N LEU A 165 11.06 -57.59 32.18
CA LEU A 165 11.08 -58.37 33.42
C LEU A 165 10.67 -59.84 33.20
N VAL A 166 9.65 -60.10 32.37
CA VAL A 166 9.24 -61.47 32.02
C VAL A 166 10.35 -62.20 31.26
N ILE A 167 10.97 -61.56 30.26
CA ILE A 167 12.08 -62.12 29.50
C ILE A 167 13.27 -62.39 30.42
N PHE A 168 13.61 -61.45 31.30
CA PHE A 168 14.69 -61.59 32.27
C PHE A 168 14.46 -62.78 33.21
N LEU A 169 13.25 -62.95 33.75
CA LEU A 169 12.90 -64.10 34.60
C LEU A 169 12.96 -65.43 33.83
N ALA A 170 12.49 -65.48 32.59
CA ALA A 170 12.54 -66.68 31.75
C ALA A 170 13.99 -67.09 31.43
N CYS A 171 14.87 -66.13 31.11
CA CYS A 171 16.29 -66.37 30.92
C CYS A 171 16.96 -66.88 32.20
N LEU A 172 16.69 -66.26 33.35
CA LEU A 172 17.20 -66.70 34.65
C LEU A 172 16.80 -68.14 35.00
N ALA A 173 15.52 -68.48 34.80
CA ALA A 173 15.02 -69.84 35.01
C ALA A 173 15.72 -70.85 34.09
N SER A 174 15.93 -70.50 32.82
CA SER A 174 16.61 -71.37 31.85
C SER A 174 18.08 -71.61 32.23
N THR A 175 18.78 -70.58 32.70
CA THR A 175 20.17 -70.73 33.18
C THR A 175 20.28 -71.58 34.44
N LEU A 176 19.30 -71.51 35.35
CA LEU A 176 19.26 -72.33 36.55
C LEU A 176 19.03 -73.82 36.24
N VAL A 177 18.17 -74.13 35.27
CA VAL A 177 17.93 -75.53 34.83
C VAL A 177 19.16 -76.14 34.18
N PHE A 178 19.98 -75.36 33.47
CA PHE A 178 21.22 -75.85 32.86
C PHE A 178 22.37 -76.09 33.85
N LEU A 179 22.28 -75.55 35.07
CA LEU A 179 23.33 -75.60 36.09
C LEU A 179 23.07 -76.66 37.17
N LEU A 180 21.88 -77.28 37.15
CA LEU A 180 21.39 -78.30 38.08
C LEU A 180 21.38 -79.68 37.40
#